data_AF-A0A6I5CGZ2-F1
#
_entry.id   AF-A0A6I5CGZ2-F1
#
_cell.length_a   1.000
_cell.length_b   1.000
_cell.length_c   1.000
_cell.angle_alpha   90.00
_cell.angle_beta   90.00
_cell.angle_gamma   90.00
#
_symmetry.space_group_name_H-M   'P 1'
#
loop_
_entity.id
_entity.type
_entity.pdbx_description
1 polymer ?
#
loop_
_entity_poly.entity_id
_entity_poly.type
_entity_poly.pdbx_seq_one_letter_code
_entity_poly.pdbx_strand_id
1 'polypeptide(L)'
;KGERRDYLRYLAQTRKRVRQTIVVQQRALAWRHPEPSSLRSLVRTTRLWERRPADEDFGEVRLAVGEQQLALTLTPASTRPVEDLEPLCAHALRRFVRAYSTVPDQPIGLYLRSAARVLLRGDDEAVRGLVRAVLAQLAVFHAPEELWIAVCTTDERRAEWEWVKWLPHALHPHEEDGAGPVRRINSDIGGLDELLGAEFA
;
A
#
# COMPACT_ATOMS: atom_id res chain seq x y z
N LYS A 1 -0.62 48.30 -8.76
CA LYS A 1 0.19 47.98 -7.55
C LYS A 1 -0.55 47.11 -6.51
N GLY A 2 -1.86 47.28 -6.29
CA GLY A 2 -2.65 46.45 -5.36
C GLY A 2 -2.79 44.98 -5.79
N GLU A 3 -3.16 44.75 -7.06
CA GLU A 3 -3.45 43.40 -7.59
C GLU A 3 -2.32 42.38 -7.40
N ARG A 4 -1.06 42.77 -7.67
CA ARG A 4 0.13 41.91 -7.41
C ARG A 4 0.24 41.51 -5.94
N ARG A 5 0.12 42.49 -5.04
CA ARG A 5 0.26 42.26 -3.59
C ARG A 5 -0.85 41.32 -3.11
N ASP A 6 -2.06 41.53 -3.60
CA ASP A 6 -3.21 40.71 -3.23
C ASP A 6 -3.10 39.29 -3.81
N TYR A 7 -2.58 39.12 -5.03
CA TYR A 7 -2.30 37.80 -5.61
C TYR A 7 -1.22 37.03 -4.86
N LEU A 8 -0.11 37.68 -4.50
CA LEU A 8 0.95 37.05 -3.69
C LEU A 8 0.44 36.71 -2.28
N ARG A 9 -0.44 37.54 -1.70
CA ARG A 9 -1.12 37.23 -0.43
C ARG A 9 -2.03 36.02 -0.57
N TYR A 10 -2.78 35.94 -1.68
CA TYR A 10 -3.60 34.77 -2.01
C TYR A 10 -2.74 33.49 -2.09
N LEU A 11 -1.64 33.50 -2.86
CA LEU A 11 -0.73 32.33 -2.93
C LEU A 11 -0.15 31.95 -1.56
N ALA A 12 0.15 32.93 -0.70
CA ALA A 12 0.65 32.68 0.65
C ALA A 12 -0.43 32.03 1.54
N GLN A 13 -1.69 32.44 1.43
CA GLN A 13 -2.82 31.81 2.13
C GLN A 13 -3.09 30.40 1.60
N THR A 14 -3.09 30.22 0.28
CA THR A 14 -3.24 28.91 -0.37
C THR A 14 -2.13 27.95 0.04
N ARG A 15 -0.89 28.42 0.21
CA ARG A 15 0.22 27.61 0.73
C ARG A 15 -0.09 26.96 2.07
N LYS A 16 -0.73 27.70 2.99
CA LYS A 16 -1.07 27.17 4.32
C LYS A 16 -2.07 26.02 4.20
N ARG A 17 -3.10 26.20 3.36
CA ARG A 17 -4.10 25.17 3.07
C ARG A 17 -3.48 23.93 2.44
N VAL A 18 -2.65 24.11 1.41
CA VAL A 18 -1.94 23.02 0.74
C VAL A 18 -1.08 22.21 1.70
N ARG A 19 -0.30 22.88 2.57
CA ARG A 19 0.51 22.18 3.58
C ARG A 19 -0.32 21.38 4.57
N GLN A 20 -1.46 21.91 4.99
CA GLN A 20 -2.40 21.18 5.85
C GLN A 20 -2.94 19.94 5.11
N THR A 21 -3.33 20.07 3.84
CA THR A 21 -3.78 18.95 3.02
C THR A 21 -2.70 17.89 2.86
N ILE A 22 -1.43 18.28 2.63
CA ILE A 22 -0.30 17.34 2.56
C ILE A 22 -0.23 16.51 3.84
N VAL A 23 -0.27 17.14 5.02
CA VAL A 23 -0.21 16.42 6.31
C VAL A 23 -1.38 15.45 6.47
N VAL A 24 -2.59 15.86 6.07
CA VAL A 24 -3.78 14.98 6.11
C VAL A 24 -3.62 13.79 5.16
N GLN A 25 -3.18 14.03 3.92
CA GLN A 25 -2.92 12.98 2.93
C GLN A 25 -1.86 11.99 3.43
N GLN A 26 -0.74 12.49 3.96
CA GLN A 26 0.34 11.67 4.53
C GLN A 26 -0.17 10.77 5.65
N ARG A 27 -0.96 11.32 6.57
CA ARG A 27 -1.54 10.55 7.68
C ARG A 27 -2.54 9.52 7.19
N ALA A 28 -3.40 9.87 6.24
CA ALA A 28 -4.38 8.95 5.68
C ALA A 28 -3.70 7.77 4.97
N LEU A 29 -2.68 8.03 4.14
CA LEU A 29 -1.92 7.01 3.44
C LEU A 29 -1.08 6.15 4.39
N ALA A 30 -0.41 6.76 5.38
CA ALA A 30 0.33 6.02 6.40
C ALA A 30 -0.59 5.17 7.30
N TRP A 31 -1.83 5.63 7.53
CA TRP A 31 -2.84 4.83 8.23
C TRP A 31 -3.22 3.61 7.41
N ARG A 32 -3.57 3.78 6.13
CA ARG A 32 -3.98 2.68 5.24
C ARG A 32 -2.82 1.73 4.94
N HIS A 33 -1.63 2.25 4.67
CA HIS A 33 -0.43 1.49 4.29
C HIS A 33 0.73 1.76 5.26
N PRO A 34 0.64 1.24 6.50
CA PRO A 34 1.68 1.46 7.50
C PRO A 34 3.02 0.87 7.06
N GLU A 35 4.10 1.30 7.71
CA GLU A 35 5.42 0.75 7.45
C GLU A 35 5.49 -0.71 7.97
N PRO A 36 6.11 -1.67 7.24
CA PRO A 36 6.08 -3.09 7.59
C PRO A 36 6.55 -3.43 9.01
N SER A 37 7.57 -2.75 9.54
CA SER A 37 8.08 -2.99 10.90
C SER A 37 7.07 -2.62 11.99
N SER A 38 6.08 -1.77 11.68
CA SER A 38 5.01 -1.37 12.60
C SER A 38 3.84 -2.35 12.66
N LEU A 39 3.71 -3.27 11.70
CA LEU A 39 2.56 -4.21 11.59
C LEU A 39 2.37 -5.04 12.86
N ARG A 40 3.46 -5.45 13.52
CA ARG A 40 3.41 -6.21 14.79
C ARG A 40 2.61 -5.50 15.89
N SER A 41 2.63 -4.17 15.93
CA SER A 41 1.90 -3.40 16.94
C SER A 41 0.39 -3.36 16.71
N LEU A 42 -0.07 -3.78 15.53
CA LEU A 42 -1.49 -3.84 15.19
C LEU A 42 -2.13 -5.16 15.62
N VAL A 43 -1.33 -6.21 15.79
CA VAL A 43 -1.78 -7.52 16.29
C VAL A 43 -2.29 -7.33 17.72
N ARG A 44 -3.60 -7.53 17.95
CA ARG A 44 -4.37 -7.24 19.19
C ARG A 44 -4.91 -5.80 19.33
N THR A 45 -4.94 -5.03 18.26
CA THR A 45 -5.69 -3.78 18.21
C THR A 45 -7.00 -3.99 17.44
N THR A 46 -7.88 -2.99 17.45
CA THR A 46 -9.08 -2.99 16.61
C THR A 46 -8.77 -2.95 15.11
N ARG A 47 -7.50 -2.76 14.73
CA ARG A 47 -7.04 -2.75 13.33
C ARG A 47 -6.68 -4.13 12.79
N LEU A 48 -6.58 -5.14 13.65
CA LEU A 48 -6.39 -6.51 13.20
C LEU A 48 -7.65 -6.95 12.45
N TRP A 49 -7.46 -7.43 11.21
CA TRP A 49 -8.54 -7.92 10.34
C TRP A 49 -9.65 -6.89 10.11
N GLU A 50 -9.27 -5.61 9.98
CA GLU A 50 -10.22 -4.51 9.77
C GLU A 50 -10.81 -4.45 8.35
N ARG A 51 -10.18 -5.08 7.35
CA ARG A 51 -10.59 -4.99 5.94
C ARG A 51 -11.42 -6.20 5.51
N ARG A 52 -12.58 -5.95 4.93
CA ARG A 52 -13.58 -6.95 4.50
C ARG A 52 -13.65 -7.07 2.98
N PRO A 53 -14.09 -8.22 2.43
CA PRO A 53 -14.16 -8.41 0.98
C PRO A 53 -14.96 -7.36 0.20
N ALA A 54 -15.91 -6.69 0.85
CA ALA A 54 -16.72 -5.61 0.28
C ALA A 54 -16.00 -4.24 0.28
N ASP A 55 -14.91 -4.08 1.03
CA ASP A 55 -14.17 -2.83 1.14
C ASP A 55 -13.29 -2.61 -0.09
N GLU A 56 -13.15 -1.35 -0.50
CA GLU A 56 -12.35 -0.98 -1.68
C GLU A 56 -10.86 -1.31 -1.53
N ASP A 57 -10.34 -1.36 -0.30
CA ASP A 57 -8.93 -1.62 0.01
C ASP A 57 -8.64 -3.09 0.37
N PHE A 58 -9.62 -4.00 0.20
CA PHE A 58 -9.43 -5.44 0.38
C PHE A 58 -8.46 -6.00 -0.66
N GLY A 59 -7.34 -6.57 -0.20
CA GLY A 59 -6.26 -7.05 -1.07
C GLY A 59 -5.33 -5.94 -1.59
N GLU A 60 -5.40 -4.72 -1.05
CA GLU A 60 -4.44 -3.66 -1.34
C GLU A 60 -3.21 -3.74 -0.41
N VAL A 61 -2.00 -3.81 -0.97
CA VAL A 61 -0.76 -4.00 -0.20
C VAL A 61 0.28 -2.92 -0.51
N ARG A 62 1.07 -2.52 0.48
CA ARG A 62 2.18 -1.59 0.29
C ARG A 62 3.34 -2.31 -0.41
N LEU A 63 3.81 -1.75 -1.51
CA LEU A 63 4.98 -2.29 -2.23
C LEU A 63 6.19 -1.37 -2.25
N ALA A 64 5.97 -0.06 -2.18
CA ALA A 64 7.06 0.91 -2.32
C ALA A 64 6.82 2.17 -1.52
N VAL A 65 7.81 3.05 -1.54
CA VAL A 65 7.74 4.44 -1.09
C VAL A 65 8.17 5.31 -2.25
N GLY A 66 7.42 6.37 -2.52
CA GLY A 66 7.76 7.28 -3.61
C GLY A 66 6.89 8.53 -3.62
N GLU A 67 6.97 9.27 -4.71
CA GLU A 67 6.17 10.47 -4.89
C GLU A 67 4.75 10.12 -5.34
N GLN A 68 3.75 10.79 -4.76
CA GLN A 68 2.36 10.72 -5.21
C GLN A 68 1.80 12.11 -5.49
N GLN A 69 0.80 12.20 -6.35
CA GLN A 69 0.13 13.46 -6.62
C GLN A 69 -0.56 13.99 -5.35
N LEU A 70 -0.58 15.31 -5.20
CA LEU A 70 -1.37 15.97 -4.17
C LEU A 70 -2.86 15.68 -4.43
N ALA A 71 -3.59 15.26 -3.39
CA ALA A 71 -5.01 14.94 -3.49
C ALA A 71 -5.91 16.14 -3.87
N LEU A 72 -5.38 17.36 -3.72
CA LEU A 72 -6.03 18.60 -4.14
C LEU A 72 -5.55 19.01 -5.53
N THR A 73 -6.50 19.20 -6.46
CA THR A 73 -6.21 19.82 -7.75
C THR A 73 -5.92 21.31 -7.58
N LEU A 74 -4.71 21.73 -7.93
CA LEU A 74 -4.28 23.13 -7.90
C LEU A 74 -4.71 23.86 -9.19
N THR A 75 -5.98 24.21 -9.30
CA THR A 75 -6.48 24.99 -10.44
C THR A 75 -6.26 26.49 -10.21
N PRO A 76 -5.63 27.23 -11.14
CA PRO A 76 -5.48 28.68 -11.03
C PRO A 76 -6.84 29.39 -10.93
N ALA A 77 -6.95 30.38 -10.05
CA ALA A 77 -8.20 31.13 -9.82
C ALA A 77 -8.58 32.09 -10.97
N SER A 78 -7.71 32.32 -11.96
CA SER A 78 -8.03 33.16 -13.12
C SER A 78 -8.30 32.30 -14.34
N THR A 79 -9.44 32.53 -14.99
CA THR A 79 -9.76 32.00 -16.32
C THR A 79 -8.97 32.67 -17.44
N ARG A 80 -8.22 33.75 -17.14
CA ARG A 80 -7.28 34.32 -18.11
C ARG A 80 -6.09 33.37 -18.26
N PRO A 81 -5.63 33.13 -19.49
CA PRO A 81 -4.39 32.39 -19.74
C PRO A 81 -3.25 32.85 -18.82
N VAL A 82 -2.38 31.94 -18.40
CA VAL A 82 -1.23 32.29 -17.55
C VAL A 82 -0.30 33.28 -18.25
N GLU A 83 -0.33 33.34 -19.59
CA GLU A 83 0.36 34.33 -20.40
C GLU A 83 -0.14 35.77 -20.17
N ASP A 84 -1.40 35.95 -19.75
CA ASP A 84 -2.02 37.26 -19.51
C ASP A 84 -1.84 37.74 -18.05
N LEU A 85 -1.24 36.93 -17.19
CA LEU A 85 -0.84 37.35 -15.84
C LEU A 85 0.41 38.23 -15.90
N GLU A 86 0.52 39.19 -14.97
CA GLU A 86 1.78 39.91 -14.76
C GLU A 86 2.94 38.91 -14.61
N PRO A 87 4.09 39.09 -15.30
CA PRO A 87 5.16 38.10 -15.38
C PRO A 87 5.62 37.52 -14.04
N LEU A 88 5.68 38.35 -12.99
CA LEU A 88 6.06 37.90 -11.65
C LEU A 88 5.00 37.03 -10.99
N CYS A 89 3.72 37.35 -11.16
CA CYS A 89 2.61 36.55 -10.65
C CYS A 89 2.52 35.21 -11.39
N ALA A 90 2.71 35.21 -12.72
CA ALA A 90 2.81 33.99 -13.52
C ALA A 90 3.97 33.10 -13.05
N HIS A 91 5.16 33.68 -12.84
CA HIS A 91 6.32 32.95 -12.33
C HIS A 91 6.07 32.37 -10.92
N ALA A 92 5.47 33.16 -10.02
CA ALA A 92 5.14 32.72 -8.67
C ALA A 92 4.14 31.57 -8.66
N LEU A 93 3.11 31.62 -9.52
CA LEU A 93 2.14 30.54 -9.69
C LEU A 93 2.79 29.26 -10.23
N ARG A 94 3.58 29.34 -11.32
CA ARG A 94 4.27 28.18 -11.89
C ARG A 94 5.18 27.48 -10.87
N ARG A 95 5.94 28.27 -10.11
CA ARG A 95 6.78 27.75 -9.01
C ARG A 95 5.94 27.12 -7.90
N PHE A 96 4.80 27.72 -7.56
CA PHE A 96 3.88 27.19 -6.55
C PHE A 96 3.33 25.83 -6.95
N VAL A 97 2.79 25.71 -8.17
CA VAL A 97 2.24 24.45 -8.70
C VAL A 97 3.33 23.37 -8.73
N ARG A 98 4.50 23.67 -9.29
CA ARG A 98 5.61 22.71 -9.36
C ARG A 98 6.08 22.23 -7.98
N ALA A 99 6.05 23.10 -6.98
CA ALA A 99 6.52 22.76 -5.63
C ALA A 99 5.52 21.92 -4.81
N TYR A 100 4.24 21.90 -5.21
CA TYR A 100 3.18 21.27 -4.44
C TYR A 100 2.30 20.31 -5.26
N SER A 101 2.66 20.03 -6.51
CA SER A 101 1.95 19.05 -7.33
C SER A 101 2.10 17.63 -6.80
N THR A 102 3.26 17.31 -6.21
CA THR A 102 3.54 15.99 -5.63
C THR A 102 3.90 16.08 -4.16
N VAL A 103 3.66 14.97 -3.46
CA VAL A 103 4.04 14.73 -2.08
C VAL A 103 5.08 13.61 -2.06
N PRO A 104 6.29 13.84 -1.53
CA PRO A 104 7.33 12.81 -1.47
C PRO A 104 7.08 11.80 -0.34
N ASP A 105 7.83 10.70 -0.36
CA ASP A 105 7.89 9.70 0.71
C ASP A 105 6.53 9.08 1.09
N GLN A 106 5.65 8.89 0.11
CA GLN A 106 4.33 8.29 0.31
C GLN A 106 4.36 6.78 0.08
N PRO A 107 3.63 5.99 0.89
CA PRO A 107 3.48 4.57 0.60
C PRO A 107 2.72 4.39 -0.71
N ILE A 108 3.26 3.52 -1.57
CA ILE A 108 2.65 3.13 -2.82
C ILE A 108 2.01 1.76 -2.64
N GLY A 109 0.69 1.72 -2.79
CA GLY A 109 -0.12 0.51 -2.76
C GLY A 109 -0.21 -0.16 -4.13
N LEU A 110 -0.40 -1.48 -4.14
CA LEU A 110 -0.85 -2.25 -5.28
C LEU A 110 -2.13 -2.99 -4.89
N TYR A 111 -3.15 -2.88 -5.72
CA TYR A 111 -4.36 -3.68 -5.61
C TYR A 111 -4.13 -5.06 -6.21
N LEU A 112 -3.88 -6.08 -5.39
CA LEU A 112 -3.52 -7.41 -5.89
C LEU A 112 -4.63 -8.06 -6.72
N ARG A 113 -5.90 -7.77 -6.41
CA ARG A 113 -7.04 -8.30 -7.16
C ARG A 113 -7.15 -7.76 -8.60
N SER A 114 -6.36 -6.74 -8.97
CA SER A 114 -6.26 -6.28 -10.37
C SER A 114 -5.45 -7.22 -11.27
N ALA A 115 -4.70 -8.17 -10.70
CA ALA A 115 -3.86 -9.08 -11.46
C ALA A 115 -3.95 -10.51 -10.89
N ALA A 116 -4.11 -11.49 -11.78
CA ALA A 116 -4.06 -12.91 -11.38
C ALA A 116 -2.67 -13.36 -10.92
N ARG A 117 -1.61 -12.66 -11.36
CA ARG A 117 -0.22 -13.00 -11.04
C ARG A 117 0.64 -11.75 -10.93
N VAL A 118 1.47 -11.71 -9.89
CA VAL A 118 2.51 -10.69 -9.71
C VAL A 118 3.88 -11.37 -9.79
N LEU A 119 4.73 -10.91 -10.71
CA LEU A 119 6.08 -11.42 -10.93
C LEU A 119 7.10 -10.40 -10.40
N LEU A 120 7.88 -10.78 -9.40
CA LEU A 120 8.95 -9.96 -8.86
C LEU A 120 10.30 -10.42 -9.44
N ARG A 121 11.13 -9.46 -9.86
CA ARG A 121 12.46 -9.72 -10.42
C ARG A 121 13.46 -8.77 -9.78
N GLY A 122 14.66 -9.27 -9.52
CA GLY A 122 15.73 -8.49 -8.90
C GLY A 122 16.59 -9.36 -8.02
N ASP A 123 17.25 -8.74 -7.05
CA ASP A 123 17.99 -9.43 -6.01
C ASP A 123 17.07 -10.33 -5.15
N ASP A 124 17.48 -11.59 -4.96
CA ASP A 124 16.67 -12.61 -4.28
C ASP A 124 16.32 -12.21 -2.83
N GLU A 125 17.25 -11.55 -2.12
CA GLU A 125 17.03 -11.12 -0.74
C GLU A 125 16.04 -9.96 -0.67
N ALA A 126 16.22 -8.96 -1.53
CA ALA A 126 15.31 -7.83 -1.63
C ALA A 126 13.88 -8.26 -2.01
N VAL A 127 13.75 -9.13 -3.01
CA VAL A 127 12.44 -9.67 -3.44
C VAL A 127 11.78 -10.44 -2.30
N ARG A 128 12.50 -11.34 -1.64
CA ARG A 128 11.96 -12.11 -0.52
C ARG A 128 11.57 -11.22 0.65
N GLY A 129 12.36 -10.19 0.95
CA GLY A 129 12.03 -9.18 1.98
C GLY A 129 10.70 -8.48 1.67
N LEU A 130 10.50 -8.06 0.41
CA LEU A 130 9.25 -7.47 -0.06
C LEU A 130 8.08 -8.45 0.07
N VAL A 131 8.23 -9.71 -0.39
CA VAL A 131 7.15 -10.70 -0.29
C VAL A 131 6.78 -10.95 1.17
N ARG A 132 7.75 -11.07 2.07
CA ARG A 132 7.47 -11.22 3.51
C ARG A 132 6.70 -10.02 4.06
N ALA A 133 7.06 -8.80 3.70
CA ALA A 133 6.33 -7.60 4.10
C ALA A 133 4.88 -7.59 3.57
N VAL A 134 4.68 -7.99 2.31
CA VAL A 134 3.36 -8.13 1.69
C VAL A 134 2.50 -9.17 2.41
N LEU A 135 3.03 -10.38 2.62
CA LEU A 135 2.31 -11.46 3.30
C LEU A 135 1.97 -11.07 4.75
N ALA A 136 2.89 -10.43 5.47
CA ALA A 136 2.64 -9.93 6.81
C ALA A 136 1.53 -8.87 6.83
N GLN A 137 1.53 -7.95 5.86
CA GLN A 137 0.49 -6.93 5.74
C GLN A 137 -0.87 -7.57 5.43
N LEU A 138 -0.93 -8.53 4.52
CA LEU A 138 -2.16 -9.26 4.20
C LEU A 138 -2.70 -9.99 5.44
N ALA A 139 -1.85 -10.71 6.16
CA ALA A 139 -2.23 -11.46 7.35
C ALA A 139 -2.72 -10.57 8.51
N VAL A 140 -2.20 -9.35 8.63
CA VAL A 140 -2.64 -8.39 9.66
C VAL A 140 -3.98 -7.75 9.31
N PHE A 141 -4.25 -7.45 8.04
CA PHE A 141 -5.44 -6.68 7.68
C PHE A 141 -6.66 -7.50 7.24
N HIS A 142 -6.50 -8.79 6.94
CA HIS A 142 -7.59 -9.65 6.47
C HIS A 142 -7.75 -10.86 7.38
N ALA A 143 -8.99 -11.30 7.62
CA ALA A 143 -9.24 -12.48 8.43
C ALA A 143 -8.81 -13.77 7.69
N PRO A 144 -8.35 -14.82 8.40
CA PRO A 144 -7.95 -16.08 7.77
C PRO A 144 -9.11 -16.83 7.07
N GLU A 145 -10.36 -16.50 7.40
CA GLU A 145 -11.55 -17.01 6.71
C GLU A 145 -11.81 -16.29 5.37
N GLU A 146 -11.24 -15.10 5.16
CA GLU A 146 -11.46 -14.26 3.97
C GLU A 146 -10.27 -14.29 3.00
N LEU A 147 -9.07 -14.62 3.50
CA LEU A 147 -7.85 -14.68 2.72
C LEU A 147 -6.94 -15.82 3.19
N TRP A 148 -6.49 -16.66 2.27
CA TRP A 148 -5.52 -17.72 2.55
C TRP A 148 -4.12 -17.35 2.08
N ILE A 149 -3.11 -17.87 2.78
CA ILE A 149 -1.71 -17.76 2.40
C ILE A 149 -1.17 -19.17 2.20
N ALA A 150 -0.73 -19.45 0.97
CA ALA A 150 -0.15 -20.71 0.57
C ALA A 150 1.26 -20.48 0.01
N VAL A 151 2.21 -21.35 0.32
CA VAL A 151 3.61 -21.21 -0.09
C VAL A 151 4.08 -22.47 -0.82
N CYS A 152 4.48 -22.31 -2.08
CA CYS A 152 5.23 -23.33 -2.81
C CYS A 152 6.72 -22.96 -2.78
N THR A 153 7.55 -23.78 -2.12
CA THR A 153 8.97 -23.51 -2.00
C THR A 153 9.78 -24.80 -1.86
N THR A 154 10.93 -24.89 -2.53
CA THR A 154 11.78 -26.08 -2.45
C THR A 154 12.29 -26.31 -1.02
N ASP A 155 12.69 -27.55 -0.70
CA ASP A 155 13.16 -27.89 0.65
C ASP A 155 14.39 -27.09 1.07
N GLU A 156 15.27 -26.72 0.13
CA GLU A 156 16.44 -25.88 0.39
C GLU A 156 16.04 -24.47 0.84
N ARG A 157 14.92 -23.95 0.36
CA ARG A 157 14.41 -22.61 0.68
C ARG A 157 13.31 -22.63 1.74
N ARG A 158 12.85 -23.79 2.19
CA ARG A 158 11.79 -23.95 3.20
C ARG A 158 12.05 -23.16 4.48
N ALA A 159 13.29 -23.16 4.96
CA ALA A 159 13.70 -22.41 6.15
C ALA A 159 13.37 -20.90 6.07
N GLU A 160 13.33 -20.34 4.86
CA GLU A 160 13.01 -18.95 4.62
C GLU A 160 11.51 -18.61 4.82
N TRP A 161 10.66 -19.63 4.82
CA TRP A 161 9.20 -19.52 4.90
C TRP A 161 8.60 -20.19 6.13
N GLU A 162 9.42 -20.80 6.98
CA GLU A 162 9.01 -21.48 8.22
C GLU A 162 8.11 -20.63 9.12
N TRP A 163 8.25 -19.30 9.10
CA TRP A 163 7.42 -18.41 9.90
C TRP A 163 5.94 -18.42 9.48
N VAL A 164 5.63 -18.75 8.20
CA VAL A 164 4.27 -18.76 7.65
C VAL A 164 3.41 -19.83 8.33
N LYS A 165 4.01 -20.93 8.81
CA LYS A 165 3.30 -22.03 9.49
C LYS A 165 2.57 -21.62 10.78
N TRP A 166 2.91 -20.44 11.32
CA TRP A 166 2.29 -19.87 12.52
C TRP A 166 1.16 -18.89 12.18
N LEU A 167 0.99 -18.52 10.92
CA LEU A 167 -0.12 -17.66 10.50
C LEU A 167 -1.39 -18.50 10.40
N PRO A 168 -2.52 -18.06 10.98
CA PRO A 168 -3.79 -18.77 10.84
C PRO A 168 -4.23 -18.87 9.37
N HIS A 169 -3.82 -17.92 8.52
CA HIS A 169 -4.08 -17.90 7.07
C HIS A 169 -3.47 -19.08 6.31
N ALA A 170 -2.43 -19.72 6.87
CA ALA A 170 -1.75 -20.85 6.27
C ALA A 170 -2.26 -22.20 6.80
N LEU A 171 -3.18 -22.20 7.75
CA LEU A 171 -3.71 -23.42 8.36
C LEU A 171 -4.95 -23.91 7.60
N HIS A 172 -5.02 -25.21 7.35
CA HIS A 172 -6.19 -25.85 6.76
C HIS A 172 -7.33 -25.87 7.79
N PRO A 173 -8.58 -25.51 7.42
CA PRO A 173 -9.68 -25.42 8.38
C PRO A 173 -10.20 -26.78 8.87
N HIS A 174 -9.91 -27.87 8.13
CA HIS A 174 -10.54 -29.18 8.35
C HIS A 174 -9.57 -30.37 8.41
N GLU A 175 -8.30 -30.16 8.05
CA GLU A 175 -7.31 -31.23 8.01
C GLU A 175 -6.27 -30.99 9.10
N GLU A 176 -5.91 -32.05 9.82
CA GLU A 176 -4.95 -32.01 10.91
C GLU A 176 -3.89 -33.09 10.72
N ASP A 177 -2.66 -32.75 11.10
CA ASP A 177 -1.53 -33.64 11.24
C ASP A 177 -1.18 -33.84 12.73
N GLY A 178 -0.13 -34.62 13.03
CA GLY A 178 0.31 -34.87 14.41
C GLY A 178 0.75 -33.62 15.20
N ALA A 179 0.85 -32.45 14.56
CA ALA A 179 1.20 -31.17 15.14
C ALA A 179 0.06 -30.12 15.04
N GLY A 180 -1.17 -30.51 14.70
CA GLY A 180 -2.34 -29.63 14.57
C GLY A 180 -2.78 -29.41 13.12
N PRO A 181 -3.46 -28.30 12.78
CA PRO A 181 -3.94 -28.06 11.43
C PRO A 181 -2.85 -28.14 10.37
N VAL A 182 -3.12 -28.85 9.28
CA VAL A 182 -2.20 -28.99 8.14
C VAL A 182 -1.84 -27.59 7.61
N ARG A 183 -0.57 -27.39 7.27
CA ARG A 183 -0.08 -26.10 6.77
C ARG A 183 -0.02 -26.12 5.25
N ARG A 184 -0.52 -25.06 4.61
CA ARG A 184 -0.48 -24.83 3.15
C ARG A 184 0.92 -24.44 2.67
N ILE A 185 1.90 -25.29 2.94
CA ILE A 185 3.31 -25.11 2.55
C ILE A 185 3.79 -26.41 1.89
N ASN A 186 4.09 -26.37 0.59
CA ASN A 186 4.51 -27.54 -0.18
C ASN A 186 5.75 -27.25 -1.04
N SER A 187 6.45 -28.30 -1.47
CA SER A 187 7.66 -28.22 -2.30
C SER A 187 7.40 -28.09 -3.79
N ASP A 188 6.23 -28.50 -4.24
CA ASP A 188 5.80 -28.47 -5.63
C ASP A 188 4.37 -27.93 -5.76
N ILE A 189 3.99 -27.61 -7.00
CA ILE A 189 2.70 -26.99 -7.30
C ILE A 189 1.56 -28.01 -7.19
N GLY A 190 1.79 -29.27 -7.62
CA GLY A 190 0.74 -30.30 -7.60
C GLY A 190 0.28 -30.59 -6.17
N GLY A 191 1.23 -30.77 -5.26
CA GLY A 191 0.92 -30.93 -3.85
C GLY A 191 0.35 -29.66 -3.19
N LEU A 192 0.62 -28.47 -3.72
CA LEU A 192 -0.04 -27.24 -3.22
C LEU A 192 -1.49 -27.14 -3.72
N ASP A 193 -1.76 -27.54 -4.97
CA ASP A 193 -3.11 -27.59 -5.54
C ASP A 193 -3.99 -28.58 -4.76
N GLU A 194 -3.45 -29.74 -4.38
CA GLU A 194 -4.14 -30.69 -3.49
C GLU A 194 -4.52 -30.07 -2.13
N LEU A 195 -3.61 -29.29 -1.53
CA LEU A 195 -3.85 -28.59 -0.25
C LEU A 195 -4.81 -27.39 -0.35
N LEU A 196 -4.94 -26.79 -1.54
CA LEU A 196 -5.91 -25.73 -1.79
C LEU A 196 -7.31 -26.31 -2.02
N GLY A 197 -7.40 -27.54 -2.52
CA GLY A 197 -8.63 -28.28 -2.71
C GLY A 197 -9.46 -27.80 -3.91
N ALA A 198 -10.57 -28.51 -4.16
CA ALA A 198 -11.43 -28.26 -5.32
C ALA A 198 -12.13 -26.88 -5.29
N GLU A 199 -12.21 -26.21 -4.14
CA GLU A 199 -12.79 -24.87 -4.02
C GLU A 199 -11.94 -23.79 -4.72
N PHE A 200 -10.68 -24.11 -5.06
CA PHE A 200 -9.72 -23.20 -5.68
C PHE A 200 -9.41 -23.52 -7.16
N ALA A 201 -9.88 -24.66 -7.67
CA ALA A 201 -9.66 -25.13 -9.05
C ALA A 201 -10.69 -24.55 -10.05
#